data_AF-A0A2L2TK60-F1
#
_entry.id   AF-A0A2L2TK60-F1
#
_cell.length_a   1.000
_cell.length_b   1.000
_cell.length_c   1.000
_cell.angle_alpha   90.00
_cell.angle_beta   90.00
_cell.angle_gamma   90.00
#
_symmetry.space_group_name_H-M   'P 1'
#
loop_
_entity.id
_entity.type
_entity.pdbx_description
1 polymer ?
#
loop_
_entity_poly.entity_id
_entity_poly.type
_entity_poly.pdbx_seq_one_letter_code
_entity_poly.pdbx_strand_id
1 'polypeptide(L)'
;MVKPLTFKGDKKVKKRKRTDVEKSSRDAVDDETGQVQKATTTEEAENDDSWVSAEATTDVSGPIMIVLPTDMPSALACDATGKVFTVPIENIVDGNPATAEPHDVRQVWIVNRVAGTESFRFKGHHGRFLSCDKIGMLSASAEAVSPLESFNIIPTGDTPGTFQIQTLRDTFLSIKSPNKASSKTCDVRGDADTISFDTTFRIRMQARFKPKLRASKEEKALAKISRRELEDAAGRRLDEDEVRKLKRARREGDYHEALLEIKVKTKDIRQEIILNKPHVTQNQTERQRLDMAILSMIGLLSV
;
A
#
# COMPACT_ATOMS: atom_id res chain seq x y z
N MET A 1 41.72 -7.58 -23.74
CA MET A 1 40.62 -6.58 -23.65
C MET A 1 39.55 -6.98 -24.66
N VAL A 2 38.44 -7.55 -24.20
CA VAL A 2 37.33 -7.97 -25.07
C VAL A 2 36.05 -7.45 -24.43
N LYS A 3 35.32 -6.59 -25.14
CA LYS A 3 34.05 -6.00 -24.68
C LYS A 3 32.94 -7.05 -24.79
N PRO A 4 32.07 -7.21 -23.78
CA PRO A 4 30.96 -8.15 -23.85
C PRO A 4 29.94 -7.72 -24.92
N LEU A 5 29.49 -8.70 -25.71
CA LEU A 5 28.55 -8.56 -26.82
C LEU A 5 27.15 -8.26 -26.27
N THR A 6 26.59 -7.11 -26.66
CA THR A 6 25.26 -6.66 -26.23
C THR A 6 24.22 -7.09 -27.26
N PHE A 7 23.12 -7.70 -26.82
CA PHE A 7 22.05 -8.15 -27.71
C PHE A 7 21.08 -7.00 -28.02
N LYS A 8 20.50 -7.02 -29.23
CA LYS A 8 19.47 -6.06 -29.66
C LYS A 8 18.21 -6.27 -28.84
N GLY A 9 17.97 -5.37 -27.88
CA GLY A 9 16.82 -5.39 -26.97
C GLY A 9 17.15 -4.91 -25.56
N ASP A 10 18.42 -4.90 -25.16
CA ASP A 10 18.82 -4.49 -23.82
C ASP A 10 18.72 -2.98 -23.60
N LYS A 11 17.85 -2.58 -22.66
CA LYS A 11 17.62 -1.20 -22.26
C LYS A 11 18.80 -0.71 -21.41
N LYS A 12 19.47 0.35 -21.88
CA LYS A 12 20.70 0.90 -21.28
C LYS A 12 20.51 1.27 -19.80
N VAL A 13 21.28 0.63 -18.91
CA VAL A 13 21.41 1.06 -17.50
C VAL A 13 22.17 2.40 -17.48
N LYS A 14 21.49 3.47 -17.07
CA LYS A 14 22.02 4.83 -17.03
C LYS A 14 22.96 4.98 -15.81
N LYS A 15 24.27 5.02 -16.05
CA LYS A 15 25.31 5.30 -15.04
C LYS A 15 25.02 6.64 -14.34
N ARG A 16 24.89 6.63 -13.02
CA ARG A 16 24.80 7.85 -12.20
C ARG A 16 26.19 8.49 -12.09
N LYS A 17 26.23 9.81 -12.34
CA LYS A 17 27.39 10.69 -12.25
C LYS A 17 27.66 10.98 -10.76
N ARG A 18 28.85 10.63 -10.28
CA ARG A 18 29.38 11.04 -8.98
C ARG A 18 29.86 12.50 -9.13
N THR A 19 29.30 13.43 -8.38
CA THR A 19 29.87 14.78 -8.22
C THR A 19 30.29 14.95 -6.78
N ASP A 20 31.60 15.06 -6.64
CA ASP A 20 32.38 15.51 -5.50
C ASP A 20 32.32 17.05 -5.47
N VAL A 21 31.90 17.65 -4.35
CA VAL A 21 32.24 19.03 -3.97
C VAL A 21 32.23 19.12 -2.44
N GLU A 22 33.42 19.19 -1.87
CA GLU A 22 33.69 19.65 -0.51
C GLU A 22 33.78 21.18 -0.43
N LYS A 23 33.41 21.72 0.75
CA LYS A 23 33.87 22.96 1.43
C LYS A 23 33.22 24.32 1.11
N SER A 24 32.42 24.81 2.08
CA SER A 24 32.67 26.01 2.92
C SER A 24 31.48 26.23 3.87
N SER A 25 31.52 25.84 5.15
CA SER A 25 32.08 26.54 6.33
C SER A 25 31.06 27.37 7.14
N ARG A 26 30.89 26.94 8.41
CA ARG A 26 30.65 27.68 9.67
C ARG A 26 29.22 27.88 10.21
N ASP A 27 29.03 27.19 11.34
CA ASP A 27 28.46 27.58 12.64
C ASP A 27 27.02 28.09 12.74
N ALA A 28 26.12 27.27 13.31
CA ALA A 28 25.73 27.41 14.72
C ALA A 28 24.86 26.22 15.17
N VAL A 29 25.14 25.78 16.40
CA VAL A 29 24.42 24.81 17.25
C VAL A 29 22.94 25.18 17.44
N ASP A 30 22.02 24.21 17.37
CA ASP A 30 21.39 23.63 18.57
C ASP A 30 20.50 22.41 18.22
N ASP A 31 20.29 21.62 19.26
CA ASP A 31 19.51 20.41 19.47
C ASP A 31 18.18 20.28 18.69
N GLU A 32 17.93 19.10 18.10
CA GLU A 32 16.69 18.32 18.28
C GLU A 32 16.66 17.12 17.30
N THR A 33 16.44 15.95 17.89
CA THR A 33 16.18 14.66 17.24
C THR A 33 14.91 14.68 16.39
N GLY A 34 15.02 15.18 15.16
CA GLY A 34 13.98 15.08 14.13
C GLY A 34 14.31 13.95 13.16
N GLN A 35 13.66 12.79 13.33
CA GLN A 35 13.63 11.75 12.30
C GLN A 35 13.09 12.35 11.00
N VAL A 36 13.98 12.58 10.04
CA VAL A 36 13.63 13.02 8.70
C VAL A 36 12.90 11.88 8.02
N GLN A 37 11.57 11.85 8.16
CA GLN A 37 10.69 11.13 7.26
C GLN A 37 10.83 11.75 5.88
N LYS A 38 11.78 11.20 5.11
CA LYS A 38 11.92 11.49 3.69
C LYS A 38 10.62 11.05 3.02
N ALA A 39 9.82 12.00 2.59
CA ALA A 39 8.62 11.76 1.79
C ALA A 39 9.04 11.11 0.47
N THR A 40 9.05 9.78 0.44
CA THR A 40 9.37 8.98 -0.73
C THR A 40 8.30 9.21 -1.79
N THR A 41 8.73 9.60 -3.00
CA THR A 41 7.82 9.75 -4.14
C THR A 41 7.15 8.41 -4.46
N THR A 42 5.93 8.44 -5.01
CA THR A 42 5.08 7.24 -5.17
C THR A 42 5.74 6.15 -6.03
N GLU A 43 6.63 6.52 -6.94
CA GLU A 43 7.39 5.61 -7.82
C GLU A 43 8.61 4.97 -7.14
N GLU A 44 9.25 5.67 -6.20
CA GLU A 44 10.37 5.13 -5.41
C GLU A 44 9.88 4.12 -4.38
N ALA A 45 8.67 4.31 -3.85
CA ALA A 45 8.06 3.40 -2.88
C ALA A 45 7.60 2.06 -3.47
N GLU A 46 7.30 2.00 -4.78
CA GLU A 46 6.90 0.77 -5.47
C GLU A 46 8.11 -0.12 -5.85
N ASN A 47 9.30 0.48 -5.96
CA ASN A 47 10.55 -0.22 -6.25
C ASN A 47 11.46 -0.35 -5.01
N ASP A 48 10.89 -0.17 -3.82
CA ASP A 48 11.61 -0.30 -2.56
C ASP A 48 11.75 -1.77 -2.17
N ASP A 49 12.87 -2.37 -2.55
CA ASP A 49 13.25 -3.75 -2.23
C ASP A 49 13.99 -3.88 -0.89
N SER A 50 14.00 -2.82 -0.04
CA SER A 50 14.58 -2.88 1.31
C SER A 50 13.78 -3.79 2.26
N TRP A 51 14.43 -4.26 3.33
CA TRP A 51 13.82 -5.15 4.31
C TRP A 51 13.56 -4.46 5.65
N VAL A 52 12.35 -4.66 6.18
CA VAL A 52 11.89 -4.11 7.46
C VAL A 52 11.31 -5.20 8.36
N SER A 53 11.21 -4.94 9.66
CA SER A 53 10.61 -5.88 10.61
C SER A 53 9.09 -5.73 10.52
N ALA A 54 8.38 -6.86 10.52
CA ALA A 54 6.95 -6.84 10.79
C ALA A 54 6.73 -6.39 12.24
N GLU A 55 5.75 -5.52 12.48
CA GLU A 55 5.40 -5.03 13.83
C GLU A 55 4.04 -5.59 14.27
N ALA A 56 3.13 -5.81 13.30
CA ALA A 56 1.83 -6.43 13.52
C ALA A 56 1.63 -7.64 12.61
N THR A 57 0.70 -8.53 12.98
CA THR A 57 0.31 -9.67 12.13
C THR A 57 -0.25 -9.23 10.78
N THR A 58 -0.85 -8.04 10.72
CA THR A 58 -1.31 -7.41 9.47
C THR A 58 -0.18 -7.10 8.50
N ASP A 59 1.03 -6.90 9.01
CA ASP A 59 2.19 -6.61 8.17
C ASP A 59 2.65 -7.84 7.39
N VAL A 60 2.41 -9.04 7.90
CA VAL A 60 2.95 -10.28 7.34
C VAL A 60 2.25 -10.64 6.03
N SER A 61 2.77 -10.13 4.92
CA SER A 61 2.27 -10.39 3.58
C SER A 61 3.38 -10.23 2.53
N GLY A 62 3.26 -10.95 1.42
CA GLY A 62 4.25 -10.92 0.35
C GLY A 62 5.55 -11.63 0.74
N PRO A 63 6.70 -11.26 0.14
CA PRO A 63 8.00 -11.85 0.44
C PRO A 63 8.47 -11.51 1.86
N ILE A 64 8.76 -12.55 2.63
CA ILE A 64 9.29 -12.48 3.98
C ILE A 64 10.52 -13.39 4.15
N MET A 65 11.24 -13.18 5.24
CA MET A 65 12.27 -14.05 5.77
C MET A 65 11.94 -14.33 7.24
N ILE A 66 12.05 -15.59 7.65
CA ILE A 66 11.84 -16.02 9.04
C ILE A 66 13.22 -16.18 9.68
N VAL A 67 13.54 -15.30 10.62
CA VAL A 67 14.80 -15.28 11.37
C VAL A 67 14.60 -16.06 12.67
N LEU A 68 15.52 -16.98 12.89
CA LEU A 68 15.55 -18.01 13.93
C LEU A 68 16.22 -17.46 15.20
N PRO A 69 15.67 -17.72 16.42
CA PRO A 69 16.32 -17.36 17.70
C PRO A 69 17.54 -18.25 18.00
N THR A 70 18.61 -18.12 17.22
CA THR A 70 19.88 -18.87 17.39
C THR A 70 21.02 -17.96 17.78
N ASP A 71 22.03 -18.49 18.49
CA ASP A 71 23.23 -17.73 18.93
C ASP A 71 23.91 -16.98 17.78
N MET A 72 24.10 -17.66 16.65
CA MET A 72 24.41 -17.03 15.37
C MET A 72 23.09 -16.92 14.58
N PRO A 73 22.59 -15.71 14.27
CA PRO A 73 21.32 -15.55 13.58
C PRO A 73 21.26 -16.37 12.29
N SER A 74 20.25 -17.21 12.21
CA SER A 74 19.99 -18.07 11.05
C SER A 74 18.58 -17.82 10.51
N ALA A 75 18.31 -18.26 9.30
CA ALA A 75 17.00 -18.16 8.66
C ALA A 75 16.45 -19.54 8.30
N LEU A 76 15.12 -19.66 8.33
CA LEU A 76 14.42 -20.83 7.81
C LEU A 76 14.49 -20.84 6.29
N ALA A 77 15.02 -21.91 5.71
CA ALA A 77 15.17 -22.06 4.27
C ALA A 77 14.59 -23.38 3.77
N CYS A 78 14.37 -23.46 2.46
CA CYS A 78 14.04 -24.71 1.80
C CYS A 78 14.79 -24.90 0.49
N ASP A 79 15.03 -26.15 0.11
CA ASP A 79 15.63 -26.49 -1.19
C ASP A 79 14.56 -26.86 -2.21
N ALA A 80 14.99 -27.10 -3.45
CA ALA A 80 14.10 -27.49 -4.54
C ALA A 80 13.42 -28.86 -4.34
N THR A 81 13.97 -29.72 -3.47
CA THR A 81 13.36 -31.02 -3.12
C THR A 81 12.26 -30.87 -2.07
N GLY A 82 12.14 -29.68 -1.46
CA GLY A 82 11.21 -29.41 -0.36
C GLY A 82 11.78 -29.77 1.01
N LYS A 83 13.09 -30.02 1.14
CA LYS A 83 13.71 -30.16 2.46
C LYS A 83 13.80 -28.80 3.12
N VAL A 84 13.33 -28.70 4.36
CA VAL A 84 13.45 -27.50 5.19
C VAL A 84 14.71 -27.61 6.05
N PHE A 85 15.48 -26.53 6.14
CA PHE A 85 16.74 -26.47 6.90
C PHE A 85 17.03 -25.04 7.37
N THR A 86 18.07 -24.91 8.19
CA THR A 86 18.53 -23.62 8.73
C THR A 86 19.79 -23.16 8.01
N VAL A 87 19.88 -21.86 7.72
CA VAL A 87 21.03 -21.25 7.05
C VAL A 87 21.48 -20.03 7.84
N PRO A 88 22.77 -19.93 8.24
CA PRO A 88 23.31 -18.72 8.86
C PRO A 88 23.09 -17.48 7.99
N ILE A 89 22.78 -16.32 8.59
CA ILE A 89 22.53 -15.08 7.86
C ILE A 89 23.85 -14.32 7.69
N GLU A 90 24.28 -14.10 6.43
CA GLU A 90 25.49 -13.32 6.12
C GLU A 90 25.22 -11.81 6.06
N ASN A 91 24.10 -11.41 5.45
CA ASN A 91 23.69 -10.02 5.34
C ASN A 91 23.00 -9.55 6.64
N ILE A 92 23.81 -9.26 7.66
CA ILE A 92 23.37 -8.80 8.97
C ILE A 92 24.35 -7.77 9.53
N VAL A 93 23.85 -6.66 10.07
CA VAL A 93 24.67 -5.59 10.63
C VAL A 93 24.89 -5.86 12.12
N ASP A 94 26.15 -5.95 12.55
CA ASP A 94 26.57 -6.16 13.94
C ASP A 94 25.91 -7.38 14.62
N GLY A 95 25.52 -8.38 13.84
CA GLY A 95 24.79 -9.55 14.35
C GLY A 95 23.37 -9.26 14.84
N ASN A 96 22.82 -8.07 14.56
CA ASN A 96 21.46 -7.69 14.97
C ASN A 96 20.39 -8.35 14.08
N PRO A 97 19.53 -9.25 14.60
CA PRO A 97 18.50 -9.92 13.80
C PRO A 97 17.48 -8.96 13.15
N ALA A 98 17.33 -7.74 13.68
CA ALA A 98 16.45 -6.72 13.14
C ALA A 98 17.01 -6.00 11.91
N THR A 99 18.26 -6.24 11.52
CA THR A 99 18.86 -5.72 10.28
C THR A 99 19.10 -6.82 9.25
N ALA A 100 18.70 -8.06 9.55
CA ALA A 100 18.87 -9.20 8.67
C ALA A 100 18.14 -9.01 7.33
N GLU A 101 18.85 -9.35 6.25
CA GLU A 101 18.34 -9.40 4.88
C GLU A 101 18.68 -10.75 4.23
N PRO A 102 17.83 -11.28 3.33
CA PRO A 102 18.16 -12.50 2.59
C PRO A 102 19.34 -12.29 1.66
N HIS A 103 20.28 -13.24 1.73
CA HIS A 103 21.41 -13.36 0.80
C HIS A 103 21.24 -14.56 -0.14
N ASP A 104 20.27 -15.43 0.14
CA ASP A 104 19.90 -16.58 -0.70
C ASP A 104 18.38 -16.59 -0.91
N VAL A 105 17.95 -16.86 -2.14
CA VAL A 105 16.52 -16.99 -2.50
C VAL A 105 15.81 -18.07 -1.69
N ARG A 106 16.54 -19.10 -1.25
CA ARG A 106 16.03 -20.21 -0.44
C ARG A 106 15.52 -19.77 0.94
N GLN A 107 15.94 -18.59 1.42
CA GLN A 107 15.51 -18.00 2.69
C GLN A 107 14.20 -17.21 2.58
N VAL A 108 13.76 -16.95 1.35
CA VAL A 108 12.58 -16.12 1.07
C VAL A 108 11.33 -16.98 0.96
N TRP A 109 10.31 -16.59 1.70
CA TRP A 109 8.98 -17.20 1.69
C TRP A 109 7.95 -16.18 1.26
N ILE A 110 7.05 -16.56 0.36
CA ILE A 110 5.90 -15.73 -0.02
C ILE A 110 4.74 -16.08 0.91
N VAL A 111 4.32 -15.10 1.71
CA VAL A 111 3.23 -15.27 2.66
C VAL A 111 1.93 -14.64 2.16
N ASN A 112 0.86 -15.41 2.30
CA ASN A 112 -0.49 -14.96 2.04
C ASN A 112 -1.43 -15.40 3.17
N ARG A 113 -2.24 -14.47 3.67
CA ARG A 113 -3.38 -14.79 4.54
C ARG A 113 -4.49 -15.42 3.71
N VAL A 114 -5.14 -16.45 4.24
CA VAL A 114 -6.27 -17.13 3.60
C VAL A 114 -7.53 -16.30 3.83
N ALA A 115 -8.19 -15.87 2.76
CA ALA A 115 -9.43 -15.10 2.85
C ALA A 115 -10.50 -15.87 3.64
N GLY A 116 -11.20 -15.18 4.55
CA GLY A 116 -12.22 -15.79 5.41
C GLY A 116 -11.66 -16.52 6.64
N THR A 117 -10.34 -16.60 6.81
CA THR A 117 -9.71 -17.15 8.02
C THR A 117 -8.57 -16.24 8.50
N GLU A 118 -7.99 -16.56 9.65
CA GLU A 118 -6.81 -15.87 10.19
C GLU A 118 -5.50 -16.60 9.87
N SER A 119 -5.57 -17.71 9.13
CA SER A 119 -4.42 -18.55 8.84
C SER A 119 -3.57 -18.02 7.70
N PHE A 120 -2.27 -18.20 7.85
CA PHE A 120 -1.20 -17.83 6.93
C PHE A 120 -0.63 -19.09 6.27
N ARG A 121 -0.11 -18.88 5.06
CA ARG A 121 0.54 -19.91 4.25
C ARG A 121 1.87 -19.38 3.76
N PHE A 122 2.92 -20.19 3.88
CA PHE A 122 4.27 -19.84 3.44
C PHE A 122 4.61 -20.63 2.19
N LYS A 123 4.86 -19.95 1.08
CA LYS A 123 5.25 -20.57 -0.20
C LYS A 123 6.73 -20.33 -0.45
N GLY A 124 7.51 -21.40 -0.60
CA GLY A 124 8.93 -21.32 -0.90
C GLY A 124 9.21 -20.86 -2.33
N HIS A 125 10.48 -20.56 -2.61
CA HIS A 125 10.96 -20.09 -3.92
C HIS A 125 10.61 -21.01 -5.10
N HIS A 126 10.55 -22.32 -4.88
CA HIS A 126 10.18 -23.35 -5.87
C HIS A 126 8.67 -23.58 -5.99
N GLY A 127 7.87 -22.75 -5.33
CA GLY A 127 6.43 -22.72 -5.49
C GLY A 127 5.64 -23.77 -4.69
N ARG A 128 6.27 -24.43 -3.72
CA ARG A 128 5.62 -25.36 -2.79
C ARG A 128 5.39 -24.71 -1.43
N PHE A 129 4.41 -25.21 -0.70
CA PHE A 129 4.03 -24.68 0.61
C PHE A 129 4.80 -25.36 1.74
N LEU A 130 5.21 -24.57 2.73
CA LEU A 130 5.66 -25.06 4.03
C LEU A 130 4.51 -25.84 4.67
N SER A 131 4.83 -27.03 5.14
CA SER A 131 3.92 -27.99 5.75
C SER A 131 4.52 -28.45 7.07
N CYS A 132 3.67 -28.76 8.04
CA CYS A 132 4.05 -29.38 9.29
C CYS A 132 3.24 -30.66 9.49
N ASP A 133 3.90 -31.81 9.47
CA ASP A 133 3.26 -33.09 9.72
C ASP A 133 2.90 -33.30 11.20
N LYS A 134 2.06 -34.29 11.50
CA LYS A 134 1.57 -34.65 12.84
C LYS A 134 2.68 -34.89 13.86
N ILE A 135 3.84 -35.36 13.41
CA ILE A 135 5.02 -35.59 14.24
C ILE A 135 5.94 -34.36 14.35
N GLY A 136 5.52 -33.18 13.88
CA GLY A 136 6.28 -31.94 13.96
C GLY A 136 7.40 -31.79 12.92
N MET A 137 7.43 -32.62 11.89
CA MET A 137 8.43 -32.51 10.82
C MET A 137 8.00 -31.45 9.80
N LEU A 138 8.92 -30.52 9.48
CA LEU A 138 8.70 -29.49 8.48
C LEU A 138 9.15 -29.95 7.09
N SER A 139 8.33 -29.68 6.08
CA SER A 139 8.70 -29.89 4.68
C SER A 139 8.06 -28.84 3.78
N ALA A 140 8.64 -28.60 2.60
CA ALA A 140 8.12 -27.69 1.59
C ALA A 140 7.88 -28.43 0.26
N SER A 141 7.13 -29.53 0.29
CA SER A 141 6.86 -30.37 -0.88
C SER A 141 5.43 -30.27 -1.40
N ALA A 142 4.50 -29.72 -0.62
CA ALA A 142 3.08 -29.64 -0.97
C ALA A 142 2.80 -28.59 -2.06
N GLU A 143 2.08 -28.97 -3.11
CA GLU A 143 1.63 -28.05 -4.17
C GLU A 143 0.27 -27.42 -3.85
N ALA A 144 -0.57 -28.16 -3.12
CA ALA A 144 -1.86 -27.71 -2.64
C ALA A 144 -1.81 -27.36 -1.15
N VAL A 145 -2.77 -26.54 -0.73
CA VAL A 145 -2.91 -26.13 0.65
C VAL A 145 -3.90 -27.06 1.34
N SER A 146 -3.46 -27.68 2.42
CA SER A 146 -4.28 -28.41 3.37
C SER A 146 -4.13 -27.78 4.78
N PRO A 147 -4.79 -28.34 5.82
CA PRO A 147 -4.54 -27.93 7.19
C PRO A 147 -3.08 -28.04 7.64
N LEU A 148 -2.26 -28.89 6.99
CA LEU A 148 -0.83 -29.05 7.32
C LEU A 148 0.02 -27.85 6.87
N GLU A 149 -0.42 -27.11 5.86
CA GLU A 149 0.26 -25.93 5.29
C GLU A 149 -0.30 -24.61 5.84
N SER A 150 -1.15 -24.69 6.86
CA SER A 150 -1.87 -23.55 7.43
C SER A 150 -1.35 -23.27 8.84
N PHE A 151 -1.01 -22.02 9.10
CA PHE A 151 -0.39 -21.59 10.36
C PHE A 151 -1.05 -20.32 10.89
N ASN A 152 -1.02 -20.11 12.20
CA ASN A 152 -1.40 -18.85 12.82
C ASN A 152 -0.13 -18.10 13.24
N ILE A 153 -0.12 -16.79 13.06
CA ILE A 153 0.99 -15.94 13.49
C ILE A 153 0.51 -15.13 14.69
N ILE A 154 1.17 -15.33 15.82
CA ILE A 154 0.80 -14.70 17.10
C ILE A 154 1.94 -13.78 17.51
N PRO A 155 1.70 -12.47 17.74
CA PRO A 155 2.75 -11.56 18.16
C PRO A 155 3.19 -11.89 19.59
N THR A 156 4.51 -11.84 19.84
CA THR A 156 5.06 -12.00 21.19
C THR A 156 5.07 -10.64 21.89
N GLY A 157 4.48 -10.55 23.08
CA GLY A 157 4.37 -9.29 23.82
C GLY A 157 5.71 -8.72 24.32
N ASP A 158 6.67 -9.60 24.60
CA ASP A 158 7.92 -9.22 25.28
C ASP A 158 8.95 -8.57 24.36
N THR A 159 8.90 -8.81 23.05
CA THR A 159 9.89 -8.29 22.10
C THR A 159 9.24 -7.87 20.78
N PRO A 160 9.22 -6.56 20.47
CA PRO A 160 8.66 -6.05 19.22
C PRO A 160 9.27 -6.71 17.97
N GLY A 161 8.37 -7.06 17.05
CA GLY A 161 8.68 -7.72 15.79
C GLY A 161 9.09 -9.19 15.90
N THR A 162 8.76 -9.83 17.02
CA THR A 162 8.85 -11.28 17.18
C THR A 162 7.46 -11.91 17.28
N PHE A 163 7.36 -13.15 16.80
CA PHE A 163 6.12 -13.87 16.60
C PHE A 163 6.30 -15.36 16.92
N GLN A 164 5.23 -15.97 17.40
CA GLN A 164 5.05 -17.41 17.46
C GLN A 164 4.36 -17.87 16.17
N ILE A 165 4.84 -18.95 15.59
CA ILE A 165 4.20 -19.59 14.43
C ILE A 165 3.53 -20.87 14.92
N GLN A 166 2.20 -20.84 15.02
CA GLN A 166 1.40 -21.94 15.53
C GLN A 166 0.82 -22.76 14.37
N THR A 167 0.82 -24.07 14.50
CA THR A 167 0.12 -24.98 13.58
C THR A 167 -1.38 -25.02 13.92
N LEU A 168 -2.23 -25.54 13.02
CA LEU A 168 -3.64 -25.79 13.34
C LEU A 168 -3.89 -26.91 14.37
N ARG A 169 -2.84 -27.49 14.96
CA ARG A 169 -2.91 -28.47 16.06
C ARG A 169 -2.50 -27.87 17.41
N ASP A 170 -2.52 -26.55 17.50
CA ASP A 170 -2.13 -25.78 18.69
C ASP A 170 -0.67 -25.98 19.15
N THR A 171 0.19 -26.55 18.30
CA THR A 171 1.64 -26.64 18.54
C THR A 171 2.39 -25.51 17.86
N PHE A 172 3.57 -25.17 18.36
CA PHE A 172 4.41 -24.09 17.86
C PHE A 172 5.61 -24.63 17.08
N LEU A 173 6.06 -23.83 16.11
CA LEU A 173 7.40 -24.02 15.55
C LEU A 173 8.44 -23.74 16.65
N SER A 174 9.48 -24.57 16.69
CA SER A 174 10.57 -24.45 17.63
C SER A 174 11.88 -24.85 17.01
N ILE A 175 12.95 -24.28 17.53
CA ILE A 175 14.31 -24.70 17.21
C ILE A 175 14.74 -25.74 18.22
N LYS A 176 15.31 -26.84 17.72
CA LYS A 176 16.07 -27.78 18.53
C LYS A 176 17.56 -27.54 18.32
N SER A 177 18.27 -27.42 19.44
CA SER A 177 19.72 -27.38 19.47
C SER A 177 20.31 -28.52 18.62
N PRO A 178 21.45 -28.29 17.96
CA PRO A 178 22.03 -29.27 17.05
C PRO A 178 22.24 -30.60 17.76
N ASN A 179 21.67 -31.66 17.20
CA ASN A 179 21.70 -33.01 17.78
C ASN A 179 23.12 -33.62 17.82
N LYS A 180 24.09 -32.99 17.13
CA LYS A 180 25.51 -33.35 17.14
C LYS A 180 26.33 -32.09 17.44
N ALA A 181 27.26 -32.19 18.39
CA ALA A 181 28.16 -31.10 18.77
C ALA A 181 29.01 -30.54 17.60
N SER A 182 29.13 -31.27 16.48
CA SER A 182 29.83 -30.85 15.26
C SER A 182 28.95 -30.16 14.22
N SER A 183 27.62 -30.18 14.39
CA SER A 183 26.67 -29.59 13.45
C SER A 183 26.38 -28.15 13.85
N LYS A 184 26.66 -27.20 12.96
CA LYS A 184 26.28 -25.78 13.15
C LYS A 184 24.81 -25.51 12.77
N THR A 185 24.10 -26.50 12.23
CA THR A 185 22.71 -26.34 11.79
C THR A 185 21.77 -26.84 12.88
N CYS A 186 20.87 -25.97 13.33
CA CYS A 186 19.77 -26.34 14.22
C CYS A 186 18.65 -27.01 13.40
N ASP A 187 17.91 -27.91 14.03
CA ASP A 187 16.72 -28.51 13.43
C ASP A 187 15.49 -27.70 13.84
N VAL A 188 14.59 -27.43 12.89
CA VAL A 188 13.33 -26.73 13.17
C VAL A 188 12.19 -27.73 13.11
N ARG A 189 11.34 -27.74 14.13
CA ARG A 189 10.19 -28.64 14.24
C ARG A 189 8.93 -27.85 14.59
N GLY A 190 7.77 -28.48 14.46
CA GLY A 190 6.46 -27.90 14.76
C GLY A 190 5.68 -28.67 15.82
N ASP A 191 6.38 -29.32 16.76
CA ASP A 191 5.81 -30.13 17.85
C ASP A 191 6.00 -29.52 19.25
N ALA A 192 6.35 -28.24 19.37
CA ALA A 192 6.42 -27.58 20.67
C ALA A 192 5.02 -27.29 21.22
N ASP A 193 4.81 -27.52 22.50
CA ASP A 193 3.55 -27.31 23.22
C ASP A 193 3.53 -26.00 24.01
N THR A 194 4.71 -25.45 24.30
CA THR A 194 4.92 -24.28 25.15
C THR A 194 5.63 -23.18 24.39
N ILE A 195 5.26 -21.94 24.67
CA ILE A 195 5.97 -20.76 24.17
C ILE A 195 7.24 -20.60 24.98
N SER A 196 8.38 -20.50 24.30
CA SER A 196 9.69 -20.30 24.89
C SER A 196 10.55 -19.40 24.02
N PHE A 197 11.80 -19.19 24.42
CA PHE A 197 12.76 -18.47 23.58
C PHE A 197 12.92 -19.14 22.21
N ASP A 198 12.97 -20.48 22.17
CA ASP A 198 13.21 -21.27 20.95
C ASP A 198 12.04 -21.27 19.96
N THR A 199 10.85 -20.81 20.39
CA THR A 199 9.65 -20.65 19.54
C THR A 199 9.46 -19.21 19.06
N THR A 200 10.30 -18.27 19.50
CA THR A 200 10.15 -16.84 19.25
C THR A 200 10.91 -16.40 18.01
N PHE A 201 10.23 -16.35 16.86
CA PHE A 201 10.84 -16.02 15.57
C PHE A 201 10.69 -14.53 15.24
N ARG A 202 11.67 -13.97 14.52
CA ARG A 202 11.54 -12.61 13.96
C ARG A 202 11.16 -12.71 12.49
N ILE A 203 10.17 -11.90 12.06
CA ILE A 203 9.74 -11.85 10.66
C ILE A 203 10.25 -10.56 10.03
N ARG A 204 11.06 -10.72 8.97
CA ARG A 204 11.54 -9.64 8.11
C ARG A 204 10.72 -9.67 6.82
N MET A 205 10.36 -8.51 6.29
CA MET A 205 9.54 -8.40 5.08
C MET A 205 10.03 -7.29 4.17
N GLN A 206 9.72 -7.39 2.87
CA GLN A 206 10.02 -6.31 1.93
C GLN A 206 9.17 -5.06 2.22
N ALA A 207 9.81 -3.90 2.31
CA ALA A 207 9.21 -2.63 2.73
C ALA A 207 8.03 -2.18 1.86
N ARG A 208 8.07 -2.47 0.55
CA ARG A 208 6.94 -2.19 -0.37
C ARG A 208 5.67 -2.98 -0.05
N PHE A 209 5.79 -4.11 0.64
CA PHE A 209 4.65 -4.95 1.05
C PHE A 209 4.13 -4.62 2.45
N LYS A 210 4.85 -3.81 3.24
CA LYS A 210 4.32 -3.33 4.52
C LYS A 210 3.01 -2.57 4.20
N PRO A 211 1.87 -2.92 4.82
CA PRO A 211 0.59 -2.27 4.56
C PRO A 211 0.64 -0.78 4.93
N LYS A 212 1.13 0.05 4.01
CA LYS A 212 1.10 1.50 4.11
C LYS A 212 -0.34 1.92 3.87
N LEU A 213 -1.19 1.92 4.90
CA LEU A 213 -2.57 2.43 4.85
C LEU A 213 -3.16 2.31 3.44
N ARG A 214 -3.51 1.10 2.99
CA ARG A 214 -4.39 0.95 1.81
C ARG A 214 -5.70 1.72 2.07
N ALA A 215 -6.05 1.95 3.33
CA ALA A 215 -6.97 2.98 3.79
C ALA A 215 -6.72 4.36 3.17
N SER A 216 -5.50 4.88 3.03
CA SER A 216 -5.30 6.18 2.34
C SER A 216 -5.62 6.11 0.85
N LYS A 217 -5.47 4.95 0.17
CA LYS A 217 -5.84 4.79 -1.24
C LYS A 217 -7.34 4.55 -1.41
N GLU A 218 -7.96 3.78 -0.51
CA GLU A 218 -9.41 3.52 -0.48
C GLU A 218 -10.19 4.75 -0.01
N GLU A 219 -9.73 5.47 1.00
CA GLU A 219 -10.24 6.78 1.44
C GLU A 219 -10.06 7.84 0.35
N LYS A 220 -8.90 7.88 -0.33
CA LYS A 220 -8.71 8.75 -1.51
C LYS A 220 -9.61 8.36 -2.68
N ALA A 221 -9.94 7.07 -2.84
CA ALA A 221 -10.87 6.60 -3.86
C ALA A 221 -12.34 6.92 -3.49
N LEU A 222 -12.73 6.76 -2.22
CA LEU A 222 -14.02 7.15 -1.65
C LEU A 222 -14.20 8.68 -1.66
N ALA A 223 -13.10 9.44 -1.62
CA ALA A 223 -13.08 10.89 -1.78
C ALA A 223 -13.14 11.34 -3.25
N LYS A 224 -12.98 10.43 -4.22
CA LYS A 224 -12.95 10.76 -5.65
C LYS A 224 -14.36 10.73 -6.24
N ILE A 225 -15.20 11.69 -5.83
CA ILE A 225 -16.48 11.94 -6.48
C ILE A 225 -16.26 12.53 -7.89
N SER A 226 -17.00 12.03 -8.86
CA SER A 226 -16.98 12.52 -10.23
C SER A 226 -17.65 13.89 -10.35
N ARG A 227 -17.29 14.67 -11.38
CA ARG A 227 -17.95 15.97 -11.66
C ARG A 227 -19.45 15.79 -11.84
N ARG A 228 -19.86 14.71 -12.51
CA ARG A 228 -21.27 14.38 -12.76
C ARG A 228 -22.05 14.16 -11.46
N GLU A 229 -21.51 13.41 -10.52
CA GLU A 229 -22.16 13.19 -9.21
C GLU A 229 -22.25 14.48 -8.38
N LEU A 230 -21.28 15.38 -8.49
CA LEU A 230 -21.34 16.71 -7.87
C LEU A 230 -22.45 17.58 -8.48
N GLU A 231 -22.58 17.56 -9.81
CA GLU A 231 -23.61 18.28 -10.55
C GLU A 231 -25.02 17.73 -10.27
N ASP A 232 -25.16 16.41 -10.20
CA ASP A 232 -26.41 15.73 -9.84
C ASP A 232 -26.81 16.05 -8.40
N ALA A 233 -25.86 16.04 -7.45
CA ALA A 233 -26.11 16.41 -6.06
C ALA A 233 -26.46 17.90 -5.89
N ALA A 234 -25.87 18.78 -6.70
CA ALA A 234 -26.18 20.21 -6.74
C ALA A 234 -27.49 20.52 -7.50
N GLY A 235 -27.93 19.63 -8.39
CA GLY A 235 -29.13 19.80 -9.23
C GLY A 235 -28.93 20.76 -10.41
N ARG A 236 -27.67 21.08 -10.76
CA ARG A 236 -27.31 21.94 -11.90
C ARG A 236 -25.87 21.68 -12.36
N ARG A 237 -25.51 22.21 -13.53
CA ARG A 237 -24.09 22.31 -13.92
C ARG A 237 -23.34 23.24 -12.96
N LEU A 238 -22.16 22.80 -12.55
CA LEU A 238 -21.27 23.50 -11.64
C LEU A 238 -20.09 24.04 -12.43
N ASP A 239 -19.63 25.23 -12.03
CA ASP A 239 -18.41 25.82 -12.57
C ASP A 239 -17.17 25.15 -11.97
N GLU A 240 -16.02 25.34 -12.62
CA GLU A 240 -14.78 24.64 -12.24
C GLU A 240 -14.32 24.99 -10.82
N ASP A 241 -14.55 26.22 -10.38
CA ASP A 241 -14.25 26.68 -9.02
C ASP A 241 -15.19 26.08 -7.98
N GLU A 242 -16.48 25.90 -8.30
CA GLU A 242 -17.46 25.26 -7.44
C GLU A 242 -17.17 23.76 -7.26
N VAL A 243 -16.81 23.09 -8.36
CA VAL A 243 -16.35 21.70 -8.35
C VAL A 243 -15.09 21.56 -7.48
N ARG A 244 -14.16 22.50 -7.55
CA ARG A 244 -12.94 22.50 -6.73
C ARG A 244 -13.24 22.72 -5.26
N LYS A 245 -14.17 23.64 -4.93
CA LYS A 245 -14.63 23.91 -3.56
C LYS A 245 -15.30 22.68 -2.95
N LEU A 246 -16.20 22.01 -3.67
CA LEU A 246 -16.87 20.80 -3.19
C LEU A 246 -15.92 19.61 -3.02
N LYS A 247 -14.95 19.44 -3.91
CA LYS A 247 -13.90 18.42 -3.75
C LYS A 247 -12.98 18.70 -2.56
N ARG A 248 -12.73 19.97 -2.24
CA ARG A 248 -11.97 20.38 -1.05
C ARG A 248 -12.78 20.13 0.22
N ALA A 249 -14.03 20.59 0.27
CA ALA A 249 -14.93 20.41 1.40
C ALA A 249 -15.14 18.92 1.75
N ARG A 250 -15.18 18.02 0.76
CA ARG A 250 -15.26 16.57 1.00
C ARG A 250 -14.00 15.97 1.61
N ARG A 251 -12.82 16.56 1.34
CA ARG A 251 -11.57 16.16 1.99
C ARG A 251 -11.48 16.68 3.43
N GLU A 252 -12.12 17.80 3.70
CA GLU A 252 -12.12 18.48 5.01
C GLU A 252 -13.31 18.08 5.90
N GLY A 253 -14.24 17.26 5.39
CA GLY A 253 -15.42 16.77 6.13
C GLY A 253 -16.65 17.67 6.07
N ASP A 254 -16.57 18.83 5.40
CA ASP A 254 -17.60 19.88 5.37
C ASP A 254 -18.44 19.88 4.07
N TYR A 255 -18.62 18.71 3.46
CA TYR A 255 -19.24 18.59 2.13
C TYR A 255 -20.71 19.04 2.09
N HIS A 256 -21.48 18.71 3.13
CA HIS A 256 -22.93 18.98 3.15
C HIS A 256 -23.23 20.48 3.29
N GLU A 257 -22.48 21.20 4.12
CA GLU A 257 -22.62 22.65 4.30
C GLU A 257 -22.21 23.39 3.03
N ALA A 258 -21.06 23.04 2.44
CA ALA A 258 -20.62 23.63 1.19
C ALA A 258 -21.61 23.39 0.03
N LEU A 259 -22.25 22.23 -0.01
CA LEU A 259 -23.30 21.90 -0.99
C LEU A 259 -24.55 22.76 -0.77
N LEU A 260 -24.98 22.96 0.48
CA LEU A 260 -26.11 23.82 0.82
C LEU A 260 -25.83 25.28 0.45
N GLU A 261 -24.63 25.79 0.73
CA GLU A 261 -24.23 27.16 0.42
C GLU A 261 -24.32 27.46 -1.09
N ILE A 262 -23.89 26.51 -1.92
CA ILE A 262 -23.98 26.62 -3.39
C ILE A 262 -25.45 26.56 -3.85
N LYS A 263 -26.28 25.72 -3.23
CA LYS A 263 -27.73 25.63 -3.53
C LYS A 263 -28.48 26.89 -3.15
N VAL A 264 -28.16 27.51 -2.01
CA VAL A 264 -28.79 28.75 -1.53
C VAL A 264 -28.43 29.92 -2.44
N LYS A 265 -27.13 30.14 -2.74
CA LYS A 265 -26.69 31.19 -3.68
C LYS A 265 -27.38 31.08 -5.05
N THR A 266 -27.67 29.86 -5.49
CA THR A 266 -28.40 29.62 -6.75
C THR A 266 -29.85 30.12 -6.69
N LYS A 267 -30.52 30.00 -5.53
CA LYS A 267 -31.89 30.51 -5.35
C LYS A 267 -31.93 32.03 -5.34
N ASP A 268 -30.95 32.65 -4.69
CA ASP A 268 -30.86 34.12 -4.59
C ASP A 268 -30.66 34.74 -5.97
N ILE A 269 -29.73 34.19 -6.77
CA ILE A 269 -29.50 34.62 -8.16
C ILE A 269 -30.76 34.41 -9.03
N ARG A 270 -31.47 33.29 -8.86
CA ARG A 270 -32.73 33.05 -9.59
C ARG A 270 -33.81 34.05 -9.22
N GLN A 271 -33.94 34.41 -7.94
CA GLN A 271 -34.91 35.42 -7.51
C GLN A 271 -34.54 36.81 -8.02
N GLU A 272 -33.26 37.18 -7.99
CA GLU A 272 -32.78 38.45 -8.54
C GLU A 272 -33.06 38.56 -10.05
N ILE A 273 -32.82 37.50 -10.82
CA ILE A 273 -33.12 37.48 -12.26
C ILE A 273 -34.62 37.58 -12.52
N ILE A 274 -35.47 36.97 -11.69
CA ILE A 274 -36.93 37.06 -11.82
C ILE A 274 -37.42 38.47 -11.47
N LEU A 275 -36.86 39.08 -10.43
CA LEU A 275 -37.20 40.44 -9.97
C LEU A 275 -36.70 41.53 -10.92
N ASN A 276 -35.62 41.27 -11.66
CA ASN A 276 -35.00 42.24 -12.57
C ASN A 276 -35.28 41.97 -14.06
N LYS A 277 -36.29 41.15 -14.37
CA LYS A 277 -36.77 41.03 -15.75
C LYS A 277 -37.27 42.40 -16.22
N PRO A 278 -36.73 42.97 -17.31
CA PRO A 278 -37.30 44.19 -17.87
C PRO A 278 -38.74 43.87 -18.30
N HIS A 279 -39.70 44.58 -17.73
CA HIS A 279 -41.05 44.62 -18.26
C HIS A 279 -40.96 45.10 -19.70
N VAL A 280 -41.04 44.18 -20.66
CA VAL A 280 -41.31 44.52 -22.05
C VAL A 280 -42.68 45.17 -22.04
N THR A 281 -42.70 46.50 -22.07
CA THR A 281 -43.92 47.28 -22.16
C THR A 281 -44.62 46.88 -23.46
N GLN A 282 -45.90 46.53 -23.35
CA GLN A 282 -46.79 46.12 -24.45
C GLN A 282 -46.88 47.13 -25.61
N ASN A 283 -46.23 48.30 -25.50
CA ASN A 283 -46.29 49.40 -26.45
C ASN A 283 -45.47 49.20 -27.73
N GLN A 284 -44.53 48.23 -27.79
CA GLN A 284 -43.79 47.97 -29.04
C GLN A 284 -44.62 47.17 -30.06
N THR A 285 -45.52 46.30 -29.59
CA THR A 285 -46.34 45.45 -30.47
C THR A 285 -47.49 46.23 -31.11
N GLU A 286 -48.02 47.26 -30.45
CA GLU A 286 -49.06 48.13 -31.02
C GLU A 286 -48.50 49.09 -32.07
N ARG A 287 -47.27 49.62 -31.88
CA ARG A 287 -46.63 50.46 -32.91
C ARG A 287 -46.35 49.69 -34.20
N GLN A 288 -45.91 48.44 -34.10
CA GLN A 288 -45.72 47.59 -35.29
C GLN A 288 -47.03 47.22 -36.00
N ARG A 289 -48.16 47.16 -35.28
CA ARG A 289 -49.48 46.95 -35.89
C ARG A 289 -50.05 48.22 -36.54
N LEU A 290 -49.79 49.40 -35.96
CA LEU A 290 -50.16 50.68 -36.54
C LEU A 290 -49.37 51.01 -37.81
N ASP A 291 -48.07 50.72 -37.85
CA ASP A 291 -47.25 50.94 -39.04
C ASP A 291 -47.65 50.03 -40.21
N MET A 292 -48.07 48.78 -39.95
CA MET A 292 -48.62 47.90 -40.99
C MET A 292 -49.99 48.36 -41.51
N ALA A 293 -50.84 48.91 -40.64
CA ALA A 293 -52.16 49.42 -41.04
C ALA A 293 -52.04 50.71 -41.87
N ILE A 294 -51.06 51.57 -41.57
CA ILE A 294 -50.80 52.81 -42.32
C ILE A 294 -50.23 52.49 -43.71
N LEU A 295 -49.34 51.50 -43.84
CA LEU A 295 -48.86 51.05 -45.16
C LEU A 295 -49.98 50.41 -46.02
N SER A 296 -50.95 49.75 -45.40
CA SER A 296 -52.10 49.17 -46.11
C SER A 296 -53.08 50.23 -46.64
N MET A 297 -53.20 51.40 -46.00
CA MET A 297 -54.09 52.47 -46.47
C MET A 297 -53.48 53.32 -47.58
N ILE A 298 -52.16 53.47 -47.62
CA ILE A 298 -51.48 54.27 -48.66
C ILE A 298 -51.45 53.55 -50.02
N GLY A 299 -51.52 52.21 -50.03
CA GLY A 299 -51.53 51.40 -51.26
C GLY A 299 -52.86 51.39 -52.06
N LEU A 300 -53.93 52.01 -51.55
CA LEU A 300 -55.27 52.00 -52.18
C LEU A 300 -55.63 53.30 -52.94
N LEU A 301 -54.68 54.23 -53.10
CA LEU A 301 -54.89 55.54 -53.75
C LEU A 301 -54.06 55.73 -55.05
N SER A 302 -53.66 54.65 -55.71
CA SER A 302 -53.13 54.70 -57.08
C SER A 302 -53.79 53.65 -57.96
N VAL A 303 -54.99 53.98 -58.45
CA VAL A 303 -55.50 53.70 -59.81
C VAL A 303 -56.36 54.88 -60.22
#